data_AF-A0A2N0L7L9-F1
#
_entry.id   AF-A0A2N0L7L9-F1
#
_cell.length_a   1.000
_cell.length_b   1.000
_cell.length_c   1.000
_cell.angle_alpha   90.00
_cell.angle_beta   90.00
_cell.angle_gamma   90.00
#
_symmetry.space_group_name_H-M   'P 1'
#
loop_
_entity.id
_entity.type
_entity.pdbx_description
1 polymer ?
#
loop_
_entity_poly.entity_id
_entity_poly.type
_entity_poly.pdbx_seq_one_letter_code
_entity_poly.pdbx_strand_id
1 'polypeptide(L)'
;LGEVAIQGDGCSSLVLGEAGLSRADIFVATTGADDVNLLTCQVAKHHYGVEKTISTVYLPEHEDLFKMLGVDMTINITNLAIECLETGMADLFVEEV
;
A
#
# COMPACT_ATOMS: atom_id res chain seq x y z
N LEU A 1 12.42 -2.69 20.18
CA LEU A 1 10.95 -2.67 20.00
C LEU A 1 10.61 -3.94 19.25
N GLY A 2 9.87 -4.86 19.87
CA GLY A 2 9.56 -6.15 19.26
C GLY A 2 8.50 -6.05 18.17
N GLU A 3 8.32 -7.13 17.42
CA GLU A 3 7.24 -7.28 16.46
C GLU A 3 5.95 -7.63 17.21
N VAL A 4 4.85 -6.97 16.85
CA VAL A 4 3.51 -7.22 17.42
C VAL A 4 2.56 -7.49 16.27
N ALA A 5 1.81 -8.57 16.37
CA ALA A 5 0.73 -8.90 15.44
C ALA A 5 -0.60 -8.67 16.14
N ILE A 6 -1.50 -7.93 15.48
CA ILE A 6 -2.87 -7.68 15.95
C ILE A 6 -3.82 -8.16 14.87
N GLN A 7 -4.77 -9.01 15.26
CA GLN A 7 -5.83 -9.45 14.38
C GLN A 7 -7.01 -8.49 14.50
N GLY A 8 -7.47 -7.96 13.37
CA GLY A 8 -8.67 -7.13 13.31
C GLY A 8 -8.91 -6.56 11.91
N ASP A 9 -9.98 -5.79 11.77
CA ASP A 9 -10.27 -5.04 10.55
C ASP A 9 -9.37 -3.82 10.46
N GLY A 10 -8.63 -3.69 9.35
CA GLY A 10 -7.76 -2.54 9.09
C GLY A 10 -8.53 -1.22 9.01
N CYS A 11 -9.82 -1.23 8.64
CA CYS A 11 -10.68 -0.04 8.61
C CYS A 11 -11.14 0.40 10.00
N SER A 12 -10.98 -0.43 11.03
CA SER A 12 -11.34 -0.08 12.40
C SER A 12 -10.27 0.79 13.03
N SER A 13 -10.60 2.05 13.32
CA SER A 13 -9.70 2.94 14.06
C SER A 13 -9.30 2.33 15.40
N LEU A 14 -10.21 1.67 16.12
CA LEU A 14 -9.88 1.01 17.39
C LEU A 14 -8.75 -0.02 17.24
N VAL A 15 -8.82 -0.88 16.22
CA VAL A 15 -7.79 -1.89 15.93
C VAL A 15 -6.47 -1.22 15.56
N LEU A 16 -6.51 -0.18 14.73
CA LEU A 16 -5.33 0.59 14.35
C LEU A 16 -4.68 1.32 15.56
N GLY A 17 -5.50 1.81 16.48
CA GLY A 17 -5.05 2.41 17.74
C GLY A 17 -4.34 1.41 18.63
N GLU A 18 -4.91 0.20 18.79
CA GLU A 18 -4.26 -0.92 19.50
C GLU A 18 -2.94 -1.33 18.83
N ALA A 19 -2.87 -1.30 17.50
CA ALA A 19 -1.65 -1.55 16.73
C ALA A 19 -0.60 -0.45 16.93
N GLY A 20 -1.01 0.71 17.42
CA GLY A 20 -0.12 1.79 17.81
C GLY A 20 0.11 2.82 16.73
N LEU A 21 -0.87 3.08 15.87
CA LEU A 21 -0.74 4.11 14.83
C LEU A 21 -0.42 5.50 15.40
N SER A 22 -0.81 5.82 16.63
CA SER A 22 -0.51 7.12 17.27
C SER A 22 0.99 7.44 17.43
N ARG A 23 1.86 6.43 17.30
CA ARG A 23 3.33 6.57 17.39
C ARG A 23 4.02 6.20 16.06
N ALA A 24 3.26 6.00 14.99
CA ALA A 24 3.81 5.56 13.72
C ALA A 24 4.25 6.75 12.87
N ASP A 25 5.51 6.73 12.43
CA ASP A 25 6.01 7.71 11.45
C ASP A 25 5.53 7.37 10.03
N ILE A 26 5.35 6.07 9.76
CA ILE A 26 4.96 5.51 8.46
C ILE A 26 3.86 4.47 8.66
N PHE A 27 2.83 4.53 7.82
CA PHE A 27 1.79 3.51 7.70
C PHE A 27 1.79 2.92 6.29
N VAL A 28 1.69 1.60 6.18
CA VAL A 28 1.67 0.87 4.90
C VAL A 28 0.41 0.01 4.83
N ALA A 29 -0.44 0.25 3.82
CA ALA A 29 -1.60 -0.58 3.53
C ALA A 29 -1.34 -1.46 2.31
N THR A 30 -1.29 -2.77 2.52
CA THR A 30 -0.93 -3.73 1.46
C THR A 30 -1.96 -4.85 1.30
N THR A 31 -3.24 -4.54 1.53
CA THR A 31 -4.30 -5.54 1.30
C THR A 31 -4.56 -5.68 -0.19
N GLY A 32 -5.29 -6.74 -0.58
CA GLY A 32 -5.73 -6.96 -1.96
C GLY A 32 -6.90 -6.07 -2.42
N ALA A 33 -7.34 -5.14 -1.59
CA ALA A 33 -8.52 -4.32 -1.82
C ALA A 33 -8.13 -2.83 -1.76
N ASP A 34 -8.21 -2.15 -2.91
CA ASP A 34 -7.79 -0.76 -3.05
C ASP A 34 -8.64 0.19 -2.18
N ASP A 35 -9.94 -0.04 -2.10
CA ASP A 35 -10.84 0.74 -1.26
C ASP A 35 -10.48 0.65 0.23
N VAL A 36 -10.15 -0.55 0.71
CA VAL A 36 -9.64 -0.77 2.08
C VAL A 36 -8.32 -0.04 2.28
N ASN A 37 -7.37 -0.19 1.34
CA ASN A 37 -6.08 0.47 1.49
C ASN A 37 -6.20 2.00 1.52
N LEU A 38 -7.02 2.56 0.64
CA LEU A 38 -7.27 3.99 0.59
C LEU A 38 -7.88 4.48 1.91
N LEU A 39 -8.97 3.85 2.37
CA LEU A 39 -9.65 4.23 3.60
C LEU A 39 -8.72 4.15 4.82
N THR A 40 -7.93 3.08 4.93
CA THR A 40 -7.01 2.91 6.06
C THR A 40 -5.86 3.92 6.04
N CYS A 41 -5.31 4.25 4.87
CA CYS A 41 -4.35 5.35 4.75
C CYS A 41 -4.96 6.69 5.16
N GLN A 42 -6.22 6.97 4.78
CA GLN A 42 -6.91 8.19 5.21
C GLN A 42 -7.09 8.24 6.73
N VAL A 43 -7.49 7.13 7.35
CA VAL A 43 -7.61 7.03 8.82
C VAL A 43 -6.25 7.24 9.47
N ALA A 44 -5.19 6.59 8.99
CA ALA A 44 -3.84 6.77 9.52
C ALA A 44 -3.39 8.24 9.45
N LYS A 45 -3.56 8.89 8.31
CA LYS A 45 -3.12 10.28 8.10
C LYS A 45 -3.95 11.29 8.88
N HIS A 46 -5.27 11.20 8.78
CA HIS A 46 -6.17 12.22 9.31
C HIS A 46 -6.61 11.98 10.76
N HIS A 47 -6.73 10.73 11.20
CA HIS A 47 -7.13 10.42 12.57
C HIS A 47 -5.94 10.24 13.52
N TYR A 48 -4.85 9.63 13.03
CA TYR A 48 -3.66 9.35 13.84
C TYR A 48 -2.49 10.31 13.59
N GLY A 49 -2.56 11.15 12.55
CA GLY A 49 -1.51 12.12 12.26
C GLY A 49 -0.23 11.48 11.74
N VAL A 50 -0.31 10.28 11.16
CA VAL A 50 0.85 9.62 10.56
C VAL A 50 1.38 10.48 9.42
N GLU A 51 2.67 10.80 9.46
CA GLU A 51 3.30 11.73 8.51
C GLU A 51 3.30 11.15 7.08
N LYS A 52 3.59 9.85 6.94
CA LYS A 52 3.72 9.19 5.64
C LYS A 52 2.86 7.95 5.52
N THR A 53 2.10 7.89 4.44
CA THR A 53 1.25 6.75 4.09
C THR A 53 1.67 6.17 2.76
N ILE A 54 1.78 4.84 2.72
CA ILE A 54 2.15 4.08 1.53
C ILE A 54 1.06 3.05 1.28
N SER A 55 0.68 2.87 0.02
CA SER A 55 -0.31 1.87 -0.34
C SER A 55 0.09 1.07 -1.57
N THR A 56 -0.22 -0.23 -1.58
CA THR A 56 -0.34 -0.96 -2.85
C THR A 56 -1.64 -0.58 -3.55
N VAL A 57 -1.61 -0.51 -4.87
CA VAL A 57 -2.76 -0.25 -5.74
C VAL A 57 -2.80 -1.33 -6.81
N TYR A 58 -3.91 -2.04 -6.94
CA TYR A 58 -4.10 -3.09 -7.92
C TYR A 58 -4.66 -2.57 -9.23
N LEU A 59 -5.65 -1.66 -9.17
CA LEU A 59 -6.25 -1.07 -10.35
C LEU A 59 -5.50 0.21 -10.73
N PRO A 60 -4.78 0.25 -11.88
CA PRO A 60 -3.96 1.40 -12.25
C PRO A 60 -4.74 2.73 -12.31
N GLU A 61 -6.02 2.68 -12.68
CA GLU A 61 -6.91 3.84 -12.72
C GLU A 61 -7.17 4.47 -11.34
N HIS A 62 -6.91 3.75 -10.24
CA HIS A 62 -7.07 4.27 -8.89
C HIS A 62 -5.86 5.10 -8.42
N GLU A 63 -4.72 5.02 -9.10
CA GLU A 63 -3.47 5.62 -8.63
C GLU A 63 -3.57 7.14 -8.45
N ASP A 64 -4.23 7.82 -9.39
CA ASP A 64 -4.46 9.26 -9.33
C ASP A 64 -5.37 9.64 -8.15
N LEU A 65 -6.39 8.84 -7.88
CA LEU A 65 -7.30 9.05 -6.75
C LEU A 65 -6.56 8.96 -5.41
N PHE A 66 -5.68 7.97 -5.25
CA PHE A 66 -4.87 7.81 -4.04
C PHE A 66 -3.98 9.02 -3.80
N LYS A 67 -3.28 9.49 -4.84
CA LYS A 67 -2.44 10.69 -4.78
C LYS A 67 -3.26 11.94 -4.45
N MET A 68 -4.42 12.11 -5.09
CA MET A 68 -5.33 13.24 -4.84
C MET A 68 -5.83 13.30 -3.39
N LEU A 69 -6.07 12.13 -2.78
CA LEU A 69 -6.49 12.03 -1.39
C LEU A 69 -5.30 12.06 -0.40
N GLY A 70 -4.09 12.29 -0.89
CA GLY A 70 -2.92 12.51 -0.05
C GLY A 70 -2.26 11.23 0.46
N VAL A 71 -2.42 10.10 -0.22
CA VAL A 71 -1.52 8.95 -0.02
C VAL A 71 -0.16 9.32 -0.60
N ASP A 72 0.89 9.28 0.22
CA ASP A 72 2.21 9.86 -0.11
C ASP A 72 2.97 9.03 -1.16
N MET A 73 2.76 7.71 -1.17
CA MET A 73 3.35 6.81 -2.15
C MET A 73 2.41 5.67 -2.51
N THR A 74 2.32 5.36 -3.80
CA THR A 74 1.56 4.23 -4.33
C THR A 74 2.49 3.24 -5.01
N ILE A 75 2.25 1.94 -4.80
CA ILE A 75 2.93 0.86 -5.50
C ILE A 75 1.88 0.17 -6.38
N ASN A 76 1.97 0.41 -7.69
CA ASN A 76 1.06 -0.21 -8.65
C ASN A 76 1.50 -1.65 -8.94
N ILE A 77 0.78 -2.61 -8.37
CA ILE A 77 1.14 -4.03 -8.44
C ILE A 77 0.97 -4.57 -9.87
N THR A 78 -0.04 -4.09 -10.60
CA THR A 78 -0.28 -4.50 -11.98
C THR A 78 0.85 -4.05 -12.90
N ASN A 79 1.29 -2.80 -12.80
CA ASN A 79 2.41 -2.30 -13.60
C ASN A 79 3.72 -3.00 -13.22
N LEU A 80 3.97 -3.22 -11.93
CA LEU A 80 5.16 -3.94 -11.48
C LEU A 80 5.20 -5.37 -12.01
N ALA A 81 4.05 -6.05 -12.04
CA ALA A 81 3.93 -7.39 -12.61
C ALA A 81 4.22 -7.38 -14.12
N ILE A 82 3.72 -6.38 -14.86
CA ILE A 82 4.01 -6.21 -16.29
C ILE A 82 5.51 -6.01 -16.51
N GLU A 83 6.16 -5.10 -15.78
CA GLU A 83 7.60 -4.85 -15.88
C GLU A 83 8.43 -6.12 -15.58
N CYS A 84 8.03 -6.88 -14.56
CA CYS A 84 8.68 -8.15 -14.22
C CYS A 84 8.53 -9.19 -15.34
N LEU A 85 7.34 -9.28 -15.95
CA LEU A 85 7.09 -10.18 -17.07
C LEU A 85 7.89 -9.79 -18.31
N GLU A 86 7.92 -8.50 -18.67
CA GLU A 86 8.70 -8.00 -19.80
C GLU A 86 10.20 -8.26 -19.61
N THR A 87 10.71 -8.01 -18.41
CA THR A 87 12.12 -8.27 -18.08
C THR A 87 12.45 -9.76 -18.16
N GLY A 88 11.62 -10.61 -17.55
CA GLY A 88 11.84 -12.06 -17.59
C GLY A 88 11.72 -12.64 -19.00
N MET A 89 10.85 -12.08 -19.85
CA MET A 89 10.72 -12.49 -21.24
C MET A 89 11.90 -12.03 -22.10
N ALA A 90 12.50 -10.87 -21.82
CA ALA A 90 13.67 -10.40 -22.55
C ALA A 90 14.82 -11.42 -22.49
N ASP A 91 15.02 -12.06 -21.33
CA ASP A 91 16.03 -13.11 -21.16
C ASP A 91 15.76 -14.36 -22.02
N LEU A 92 14.49 -14.68 -22.31
CA LEU A 92 14.13 -15.81 -23.18
C LEU A 92 14.43 -15.55 -24.66
N PHE A 93 14.45 -14.29 -25.10
CA PHE A 93 14.67 -13.94 -26.52
C PHE A 93 16.15 -13.75 -26.89
N VAL A 94 17.09 -13.89 -25.94
CA VAL A 94 18.52 -13.71 -26.17
C VAL A 94 19.23 -15.03 -26.54
N GLU A 95 18.57 -16.20 -26.43
CA GLU A 95 19.18 -17.52 -26.75
C GLU A 95 19.11 -17.98 -28.22
N GLU A 96 18.81 -17.10 -29.19
CA GLU A 96 18.97 -17.43 -30.61
C GLU A 96 19.97 -16.48 -31.32
N VAL A 97 21.27 -16.64 -31.04
CA VAL A 97 22.37 -16.37 -32.00
C VAL A 97 23.53 -17.33 -31.77
#